data_AF-A0A967N9U4-F1
#
_entry.id   AF-A0A967N9U4-F1
#
_cell.length_a   1.000
_cell.length_b   1.000
_cell.length_c   1.000
_cell.angle_alpha   90.00
_cell.angle_beta   90.00
_cell.angle_gamma   90.00
#
_symmetry.space_group_name_H-M   'P 1'
#
loop_
_entity.id
_entity.type
_entity.pdbx_description
1 polymer ?
#
loop_
_entity_poly.entity_id
_entity_poly.type
_entity_poly.pdbx_seq_one_letter_code
_entity_poly.pdbx_strand_id
1 'polypeptide(L)'
;VSPANPDRIYALVEAEGDLRGLYRSEDRGATWTHVSDDRNLMARAWYYTHIDAHPRDPDVVFVSNESFFRSDDAGRTLEPISTPHGDNHDLWI
;
A
#
# COMPACT_ATOMS: atom_id res chain seq x y z
N VAL A 1 2.78 -3.29 -8.70
CA VAL A 1 3.14 -2.45 -9.87
C VAL A 1 1.89 -1.70 -10.30
N SER A 2 1.95 -0.41 -10.62
CA SER A 2 0.76 0.32 -11.08
C SER A 2 0.44 -0.03 -12.54
N PRO A 3 -0.79 -0.49 -12.86
CA PRO A 3 -1.19 -0.67 -14.25
C PRO A 3 -1.36 0.66 -14.99
N ALA A 4 -1.76 1.72 -14.28
CA ALA A 4 -1.95 3.05 -14.84
C ALA A 4 -0.63 3.77 -15.15
N ASN A 5 0.45 3.45 -14.42
CA ASN A 5 1.79 3.96 -14.66
C ASN A 5 2.84 2.86 -14.36
N PRO A 6 3.30 2.10 -15.37
CA PRO A 6 4.23 0.97 -15.17
C PRO A 6 5.59 1.34 -14.57
N ASP A 7 5.96 2.62 -14.56
CA ASP A 7 7.22 3.09 -13.95
C ASP A 7 7.08 3.17 -12.43
N ARG A 8 5.84 3.28 -11.95
CA ARG A 8 5.52 3.33 -10.54
C ARG A 8 5.29 1.94 -9.95
N ILE A 9 6.09 1.63 -8.93
CA ILE A 9 5.94 0.40 -8.15
C ILE A 9 5.90 0.71 -6.66
N TYR A 10 5.24 -0.17 -5.91
CA TYR A 10 5.05 -0.05 -4.48
C TYR A 10 5.56 -1.30 -3.79
N ALA A 11 6.03 -1.14 -2.56
CA ALA A 11 6.42 -2.22 -1.68
C ALA A 11 5.98 -1.90 -0.25
N LEU A 12 5.25 -2.82 0.37
CA LEU A 12 5.05 -2.83 1.81
C LEU A 12 6.23 -3.60 2.44
N VAL A 13 6.94 -2.94 3.35
CA VAL A 13 8.17 -3.46 3.95
C VAL A 13 8.02 -3.55 5.46
N GLU A 14 8.17 -4.74 6.00
CA GLU A 14 8.35 -4.97 7.43
C GLU A 14 9.79 -4.60 7.83
N ALA A 15 9.92 -3.71 8.80
CA ALA A 15 11.20 -3.31 9.37
C ALA A 15 11.01 -2.76 10.80
N GLU A 16 12.12 -2.47 11.47
CA GLU A 16 12.09 -1.90 12.82
C GLU A 16 11.78 -0.39 12.78
N GLY A 17 11.03 0.09 13.79
CA GLY A 17 10.82 1.52 13.98
C GLY A 17 10.06 2.19 12.83
N ASP A 18 10.54 3.35 12.43
CA ASP A 18 10.03 4.18 11.33
C ASP A 18 10.42 3.65 9.94
N LEU A 19 11.32 2.66 9.84
CA LEU A 19 11.69 2.06 8.56
C LEU A 19 10.62 1.10 8.00
N ARG A 20 9.58 0.79 8.78
CA ARG A 20 8.44 0.00 8.30
C ARG A 20 7.54 0.84 7.40
N GLY A 21 6.72 0.18 6.60
CA GLY A 21 5.59 0.85 5.94
C GLY A 21 5.67 0.78 4.42
N LEU A 22 5.17 1.82 3.78
CA LEU A 22 4.98 1.86 2.33
C LEU A 22 6.13 2.62 1.65
N TYR A 23 6.73 1.94 0.69
CA TYR A 23 7.74 2.49 -0.20
C TYR A 23 7.19 2.59 -1.61
N ARG A 24 7.59 3.64 -2.33
CA ARG A 24 7.21 3.88 -3.72
C ARG A 24 8.45 4.21 -4.54
N SER A 25 8.55 3.60 -5.72
CA SER A 25 9.49 3.99 -6.76
C SER A 25 8.73 4.58 -7.94
N GLU A 26 9.36 5.51 -8.66
CA GLU A 26 8.84 6.12 -9.90
C GLU A 26 9.69 5.76 -11.12
N ASP A 27 10.66 4.87 -10.96
CA ASP A 27 11.70 4.55 -11.94
C ASP A 27 11.94 3.03 -12.02
N ARG A 28 10.86 2.25 -11.92
CA ARG A 28 10.87 0.77 -12.01
C ARG A 28 11.76 0.10 -10.96
N GLY A 29 11.93 0.74 -9.80
CA GLY A 29 12.65 0.20 -8.64
C GLY A 29 14.13 0.60 -8.56
N ALA A 30 14.60 1.53 -9.40
CA ALA A 30 15.98 2.01 -9.34
C ALA A 30 16.22 2.90 -8.10
N THR A 31 15.24 3.73 -7.73
CA THR A 31 15.21 4.53 -6.51
C THR A 31 13.87 4.40 -5.79
N TRP A 32 13.90 4.55 -4.47
CA TRP A 32 12.74 4.36 -3.61
C TRP A 32 12.58 5.55 -2.66
N THR A 33 11.32 5.97 -2.48
CA THR A 33 10.89 6.94 -1.48
C THR A 33 10.05 6.22 -0.45
N HIS A 34 10.36 6.42 0.82
CA HIS A 34 9.50 6.00 1.93
C HIS A 34 8.35 7.00 2.03
N VAL A 35 7.12 6.55 1.77
CA VAL A 35 5.95 7.45 1.65
C VAL A 35 5.02 7.40 2.85
N SER A 36 5.05 6.34 3.64
CA SER A 36 4.28 6.22 4.89
C SER A 36 4.93 5.24 5.86
N ASP A 37 4.97 5.60 7.13
CA ASP A 37 5.43 4.79 8.27
C ASP A 37 4.28 4.27 9.14
N ASP A 38 3.03 4.39 8.64
CA ASP A 38 1.83 4.04 9.39
C ASP A 38 1.89 2.57 9.84
N ARG A 39 1.89 2.39 11.16
CA ARG A 39 1.93 1.08 11.81
C ARG A 39 0.72 0.22 11.44
N ASN A 40 -0.42 0.82 11.10
CA ASN A 40 -1.63 0.10 10.73
C ASN A 40 -1.47 -0.70 9.44
N LEU A 41 -0.47 -0.39 8.61
CA LEU A 41 -0.15 -1.14 7.39
C LEU A 41 0.68 -2.41 7.64
N MET A 42 1.10 -2.65 8.89
CA MET A 42 2.10 -3.66 9.24
C MET A 42 1.62 -4.65 10.31
N ALA A 43 0.31 -4.78 10.55
CA ALA A 43 -0.17 -5.86 11.39
C ALA A 43 0.19 -7.21 10.74
N ARG A 44 0.77 -8.14 11.52
CA ARG A 44 1.18 -9.50 11.10
C ARG A 44 1.67 -9.54 9.65
N ALA A 45 2.83 -8.94 9.38
CA ALA A 45 3.29 -8.69 8.02
C ALA A 45 3.30 -9.92 7.09
N TRP A 46 3.56 -11.11 7.64
CA TRP A 46 3.50 -12.40 6.93
C TRP A 46 2.09 -12.80 6.42
N TYR A 47 1.04 -12.11 6.85
CA TYR A 47 -0.36 -12.46 6.57
C TYR A 47 -1.15 -11.35 5.83
N TYR A 48 -0.81 -10.07 6.04
CA TYR A 48 -1.65 -8.93 5.65
C TYR A 48 -0.97 -7.88 4.73
N THR A 49 0.20 -8.15 4.15
CA THR A 49 0.95 -7.13 3.37
C THR A 49 0.56 -7.07 1.89
N HIS A 50 -0.73 -6.91 1.61
CA HIS A 50 -1.24 -6.81 0.24
C HIS A 50 -1.45 -5.34 -0.15
N ILE A 51 -0.95 -4.96 -1.34
CA ILE A 51 -1.14 -3.63 -1.92
C ILE A 51 -1.52 -3.73 -3.39
N ASP A 52 -2.61 -3.05 -3.74
CA ASP A 52 -3.18 -3.03 -5.07
C ASP A 52 -3.27 -1.59 -5.58
N ALA A 53 -2.78 -1.36 -6.79
CA ALA A 53 -2.81 -0.05 -7.44
C ALA A 53 -4.00 0.04 -8.39
N HIS A 54 -4.71 1.17 -8.36
CA HIS A 54 -5.87 1.37 -9.21
C HIS A 54 -5.48 1.30 -10.70
N PRO A 55 -6.26 0.61 -11.55
CA PRO A 55 -5.84 0.30 -12.92
C PRO A 55 -5.83 1.50 -13.87
N ARG A 56 -6.47 2.60 -13.49
CA ARG A 56 -6.63 3.80 -14.35
C ARG A 56 -6.19 5.11 -13.72
N ASP A 57 -5.83 5.09 -12.44
CA ASP A 57 -5.43 6.27 -11.68
C ASP A 57 -4.18 5.92 -10.88
N PRO A 58 -3.00 6.46 -11.23
CA PRO A 58 -1.76 6.05 -10.61
C PRO A 58 -1.62 6.53 -9.16
N ASP A 59 -2.43 7.49 -8.71
CA ASP A 59 -2.36 8.02 -7.34
C ASP A 59 -3.26 7.27 -6.36
N VAL A 60 -4.18 6.43 -6.85
CA VAL A 60 -5.06 5.63 -5.99
C VAL A 60 -4.46 4.25 -5.72
N VAL A 61 -4.29 3.92 -4.44
CA VAL A 61 -3.83 2.58 -3.99
C VAL A 61 -4.67 2.09 -2.81
N PHE A 62 -4.73 0.77 -2.68
CA PHE A 62 -5.43 0.08 -1.61
C PHE A 62 -4.48 -0.83 -0.85
N VAL A 63 -4.67 -0.93 0.46
CA VAL A 63 -3.92 -1.86 1.31
C VAL A 63 -4.91 -2.74 2.06
N SER A 64 -4.80 -4.05 1.85
CA SER A 64 -5.64 -5.05 2.52
C SER A 64 -4.89 -5.59 3.73
N ASN A 65 -5.35 -5.22 4.94
CA ASN A 65 -4.79 -5.62 6.21
C ASN A 65 -5.92 -6.04 7.20
N GLU A 66 -5.67 -6.08 8.51
CA GLU A 66 -6.71 -6.17 9.55
C GLU A 66 -7.81 -5.12 9.32
N SER A 67 -7.44 -3.96 8.78
CA SER A 67 -8.40 -3.04 8.16
C SER A 67 -8.11 -2.87 6.68
N PHE A 68 -9.11 -2.46 5.92
CA PHE A 68 -8.94 -2.12 4.51
C PHE A 68 -8.68 -0.62 4.40
N PHE A 69 -7.64 -0.23 3.68
CA PHE A 69 -7.24 1.17 3.54
C PHE A 69 -7.21 1.59 2.09
N ARG A 70 -7.48 2.87 1.86
CA ARG A 70 -7.32 3.55 0.56
C ARG A 70 -6.48 4.80 0.73
N SER A 71 -5.64 5.05 -0.25
CA SER A 71 -4.97 6.33 -0.47
C SER A 71 -5.41 6.90 -1.81
N ASP A 72 -5.61 8.21 -1.86
CA ASP A 72 -5.85 8.98 -3.09
C ASP A 72 -4.66 9.92 -3.42
N ASP A 73 -3.52 9.75 -2.74
CA ASP A 73 -2.33 10.61 -2.87
C ASP A 73 -1.02 9.82 -3.01
N ALA A 74 -1.11 8.68 -3.71
CA ALA A 74 -0.01 7.77 -4.01
C ALA A 74 0.67 7.19 -2.78
N GLY A 75 -0.12 6.87 -1.74
CA GLY A 75 0.31 6.14 -0.54
C GLY A 75 0.85 7.01 0.59
N ARG A 76 0.65 8.34 0.54
CA ARG A 76 1.12 9.24 1.61
C ARG A 76 0.14 9.27 2.79
N THR A 77 -1.15 9.33 2.50
CA THR A 77 -2.23 9.25 3.48
C THR A 77 -3.12 8.04 3.19
N LEU A 78 -3.43 7.27 4.23
CA LEU A 78 -4.20 6.02 4.15
C LEU A 78 -5.42 6.16 5.06
N GLU A 79 -6.60 6.18 4.46
CA GLU A 79 -7.86 6.29 5.15
C GLU A 79 -8.54 4.91 5.23
N PRO A 80 -9.05 4.50 6.40
CA PRO A 80 -9.74 3.23 6.54
C PRO A 80 -11.08 3.25 5.80
N ILE A 81 -11.37 2.16 5.11
CA ILE A 81 -12.67 1.87 4.51
C ILE A 81 -13.37 0.82 5.37
N SER A 82 -14.61 1.12 5.76
CA SER A 82 -15.45 0.17 6.47
C SER A 82 -15.75 -1.04 5.59
N THR A 83 -15.47 -2.24 6.11
CA THR A 83 -15.79 -3.51 5.47
C THR A 83 -16.66 -4.37 6.41
N PRO A 84 -17.44 -5.33 5.90
CA PRO A 84 -18.27 -6.19 6.74
C PRO A 84 -17.49 -7.17 7.64
N HIS A 85 -16.17 -7.32 7.42
CA HIS A 85 -15.30 -8.24 8.14
C HIS A 85 -14.15 -7.51 8.84
N GLY A 86 -13.46 -8.19 9.76
CA GLY A 86 -12.39 -7.63 10.59
C GLY A 86 -10.98 -7.83 10.05
N ASP A 87 -10.81 -8.44 8.87
CA ASP A 87 -9.57 -8.45 8.09
C ASP A 87 -9.86 -8.63 6.59
N ASN A 88 -8.89 -8.26 5.75
CA ASN A 88 -9.02 -8.23 4.29
C ASN A 88 -7.75 -8.77 3.64
N HIS A 89 -7.92 -9.54 2.56
CA HIS A 89 -6.84 -10.36 1.99
C HIS A 89 -6.64 -10.20 0.49
N ASP A 90 -7.66 -9.73 -0.21
CA ASP A 90 -7.63 -9.60 -1.66
C ASP A 90 -8.60 -8.53 -2.11
N LEU A 91 -8.33 -7.93 -3.27
CA LEU A 91 -9.14 -6.90 -3.87
C LEU A 91 -9.30 -7.18 -5.36
N TRP A 92 -10.55 -7.35 -5.81
CA TRP A 92 -10.86 -7.46 -7.23
C TRP A 92 -11.20 -6.08 -7.81
N ILE A 93 -10.31 -5.55 -8.65
CA ILE A 93 -10.40 -4.23 -9.31
C ILE A 93 -9.94 -4.26 -10.77
#